data_AF-A0A1P9WZP1-F1
#
_entry.id   AF-A0A1P9WZP1-F1
#
_cell.length_a   1.000
_cell.length_b   1.000
_cell.length_c   1.000
_cell.angle_alpha   90.00
_cell.angle_beta   90.00
_cell.angle_gamma   90.00
#
_symmetry.space_group_name_H-M   'P 1'
#
loop_
_entity.id
_entity.type
_entity.pdbx_description
1 polymer ?
#
loop_
_entity_poly.entity_id
_entity_poly.type
_entity_poly.pdbx_seq_one_letter_code
_entity_poly.pdbx_strand_id
1 'polypeptide(L)'
;MSRLFRRFFATIPPELDIAFRQTLILAILVRLRWMFWLGIFFQIVQFSTDWVRYREGSLFTDPVHRNLLLTHIASASLVIAYGLTIREKRAIQQGQLARAERWLAGITFFFALYGLPRSAFAYVDRQTMVMFIYYVLVSQIIFMVGHRVRIILTGLSIGIMTPTVWLFRTGTFAERYISLLEVVLFTLAIFALATHLYNLFIREFVQNRLIEDQHEALKKQARQLEEEQKRAVQELEQRSQELISYVLQEQQRNAFLLELKERITTTDPDRLTRLIDYQLNQEDRWKYFVVLFERLHPLFFARIQSAYPTLNTYDIRLIALLKLNLSTKEISALLGISPQSANTARYRLRKRLDLDPDASLETFLQQY
;
A
#
# COMPACT_ATOMS: atom_id res chain seq x y z
N MET A 1 -24.53 -16.28 21.66
CA MET A 1 -23.62 -15.38 22.42
C MET A 1 -24.37 -14.09 22.75
N SER A 2 -24.49 -13.74 24.02
CA SER A 2 -25.21 -12.54 24.48
C SER A 2 -24.55 -11.24 23.96
N ARG A 3 -25.33 -10.16 23.81
CA ARG A 3 -24.81 -8.84 23.39
C ARG A 3 -23.70 -8.32 24.32
N LEU A 4 -23.76 -8.68 25.60
CA LEU A 4 -22.74 -8.32 26.60
C LEU A 4 -21.38 -8.97 26.29
N PHE A 5 -21.39 -10.22 25.85
CA PHE A 5 -20.17 -10.98 25.53
C PHE A 5 -19.41 -10.37 24.35
N ARG A 6 -20.13 -9.89 23.32
CA ARG A 6 -19.53 -9.20 22.16
C ARG A 6 -18.97 -7.83 22.49
N ARG A 7 -19.48 -7.17 23.54
CA ARG A 7 -18.92 -5.90 24.03
C ARG A 7 -17.61 -6.11 24.78
N PHE A 8 -17.48 -7.23 25.48
CA PHE A 8 -16.31 -7.53 26.31
C PHE A 8 -15.16 -8.19 25.53
N PHE A 9 -15.46 -9.06 24.57
CA PHE A 9 -14.45 -9.70 23.71
C PHE A 9 -14.66 -9.30 22.26
N ALA A 10 -13.67 -8.62 21.68
CA ALA A 10 -13.65 -8.36 20.25
C ALA A 10 -13.46 -9.68 19.48
N THR A 11 -14.16 -9.79 18.34
CA THR A 11 -14.07 -10.95 17.44
C THR A 11 -13.53 -10.51 16.10
N ILE A 12 -12.60 -11.28 15.54
CA ILE A 12 -12.06 -11.03 14.21
C ILE A 12 -13.07 -11.56 13.16
N PRO A 13 -13.35 -10.82 12.09
CA PRO A 13 -14.13 -11.32 10.96
C PRO A 13 -13.50 -12.59 10.36
N PRO A 14 -14.27 -13.62 9.97
CA PRO A 14 -13.73 -14.88 9.47
C PRO A 14 -12.76 -14.72 8.29
N GLU A 15 -13.06 -13.80 7.37
CA GLU A 15 -12.20 -13.50 6.22
C GLU A 15 -10.80 -12.97 6.60
N LEU A 16 -10.64 -12.41 7.80
CA LEU A 16 -9.39 -11.82 8.28
C LEU A 16 -8.62 -12.72 9.27
N ASP A 17 -9.14 -13.91 9.64
CA ASP A 17 -8.56 -14.73 10.71
C ASP A 17 -7.09 -15.10 10.44
N ILE A 18 -6.78 -15.56 9.21
CA ILE A 18 -5.41 -15.97 8.84
C ILE A 18 -4.45 -14.78 8.89
N ALA A 19 -4.84 -13.65 8.28
CA ALA A 19 -4.03 -12.43 8.27
C ALA A 19 -3.82 -11.86 9.68
N PHE A 20 -4.84 -11.93 10.53
CA PHE A 20 -4.75 -11.51 11.92
C PHE A 20 -3.78 -12.41 12.70
N ARG A 21 -3.91 -13.74 12.59
CA ARG A 21 -3.00 -14.68 13.27
C ARG A 21 -1.55 -14.49 12.85
N GLN A 22 -1.31 -14.27 11.56
CA GLN A 22 0.02 -13.95 11.04
C GLN A 22 0.59 -12.69 11.71
N THR A 23 -0.21 -11.62 11.76
CA THR A 23 0.18 -10.33 12.36
C THR A 23 0.42 -10.48 13.87
N LEU A 24 -0.44 -11.22 14.56
CA LEU A 24 -0.32 -11.53 15.97
C LEU A 24 0.97 -12.28 16.29
N ILE A 25 1.28 -13.34 15.55
CA ILE A 25 2.51 -14.13 15.73
C ILE A 25 3.75 -13.25 15.55
N LEU A 26 3.77 -12.41 14.52
CA LEU A 26 4.88 -11.48 14.29
C LEU A 26 5.01 -10.46 15.43
N ALA A 27 3.90 -9.91 15.93
CA ALA A 27 3.91 -9.00 17.07
C ALA A 27 4.44 -9.67 18.35
N ILE A 28 4.05 -10.92 18.62
CA ILE A 28 4.58 -11.73 19.72
C ILE A 28 6.09 -11.93 19.58
N LEU A 29 6.58 -12.26 18.38
CA LEU A 29 8.01 -12.43 18.14
C LEU A 29 8.82 -11.16 18.39
N VAL A 30 8.30 -10.00 18.03
CA VAL A 30 8.96 -8.71 18.31
C VAL A 30 9.08 -8.49 19.82
N ARG A 31 8.05 -8.83 20.60
CA ARG A 31 8.09 -8.71 22.08
C ARG A 31 9.02 -9.74 22.70
N LEU A 32 8.98 -10.99 22.22
CA LEU A 32 9.90 -12.03 22.67
C LEU A 32 11.36 -11.67 22.42
N ARG A 33 11.66 -10.92 21.34
CA ARG A 33 13.02 -10.40 21.10
C ARG A 33 13.51 -9.51 22.24
N TRP A 34 12.66 -8.59 22.72
CA TRP A 34 13.03 -7.72 23.82
C TRP A 34 13.19 -8.50 25.12
N MET A 35 12.28 -9.44 25.39
CA MET A 35 12.39 -10.34 26.54
C MET A 35 13.64 -11.21 26.47
N PHE A 36 14.03 -11.65 25.28
CA PHE A 36 15.23 -12.45 25.07
C PHE A 36 16.48 -11.67 25.50
N TRP A 37 16.63 -10.43 25.02
CA TRP A 37 17.76 -9.59 25.41
C TRP A 37 17.75 -9.23 26.89
N LEU A 38 16.57 -8.93 27.43
CA LEU A 38 16.40 -8.68 28.86
C LEU A 38 16.73 -9.93 29.68
N GLY A 39 16.33 -11.11 29.20
CA GLY A 39 16.60 -12.40 29.81
C GLY A 39 18.09 -12.72 29.83
N ILE A 40 18.80 -12.50 28.72
CA ILE A 40 20.27 -12.63 28.66
C ILE A 40 20.93 -11.68 29.66
N PHE A 41 20.50 -10.42 29.71
CA PHE A 41 21.02 -9.45 30.67
C PHE A 41 20.83 -9.94 32.12
N PHE A 42 19.62 -10.37 32.48
CA PHE A 42 19.35 -10.93 33.81
C PHE A 42 20.16 -12.18 34.09
N GLN A 43 20.41 -13.03 33.08
CA GLN A 43 21.21 -14.24 33.23
C GLN A 43 22.68 -13.90 33.52
N ILE A 44 23.24 -12.88 32.87
CA ILE A 44 24.59 -12.38 33.15
C ILE A 44 24.67 -11.86 34.59
N VAL A 45 23.68 -11.08 35.02
CA VAL A 45 23.62 -10.55 36.40
C VAL A 45 23.51 -11.70 37.41
N GLN A 46 22.61 -12.65 37.20
CA GLN A 46 22.42 -13.81 38.07
C GLN A 46 23.68 -14.67 38.15
N PHE A 47 24.29 -14.97 37.00
CA PHE A 47 25.55 -15.71 36.96
C PHE A 47 26.67 -14.99 37.71
N SER A 48 26.75 -13.67 37.57
CA SER A 48 27.72 -12.86 38.31
C SER A 48 27.49 -12.94 39.84
N THR A 49 26.23 -12.90 40.28
CA THR A 49 25.90 -13.05 41.71
C THR A 49 26.19 -14.47 42.21
N ASP A 50 25.92 -15.49 41.41
CA ASP A 50 26.20 -16.89 41.77
C ASP A 50 27.72 -17.16 41.78
N TRP A 51 28.49 -16.49 40.91
CA TRP A 51 29.95 -16.55 40.92
C TRP A 51 30.55 -15.96 42.20
N VAL A 52 29.99 -14.86 42.69
CA VAL A 52 30.39 -14.29 44.00
C VAL A 52 30.12 -15.30 45.12
N ARG A 53 28.89 -15.88 45.17
CA ARG A 53 28.52 -16.91 46.15
C ARG A 53 29.39 -18.16 46.05
N TYR A 54 29.80 -18.55 44.84
CA TYR A 54 30.72 -19.66 44.61
C TYR A 54 32.08 -19.37 45.24
N ARG A 55 32.65 -18.18 45.01
CA ARG A 55 33.94 -17.79 45.60
C ARG A 55 33.89 -17.71 47.12
N GLU A 56 32.75 -17.36 47.69
CA GLU A 56 32.52 -17.31 49.13
C GLU A 56 32.18 -18.69 49.73
N GLY A 57 32.01 -19.74 48.91
CA GLY A 57 31.62 -21.08 49.34
C GLY A 57 30.14 -21.24 49.73
N SER A 58 29.38 -20.15 49.81
CA SER A 58 27.98 -20.12 50.25
C SER A 58 26.99 -20.73 49.25
N LEU A 59 27.40 -20.91 47.99
CA LEU A 59 26.55 -21.47 46.93
C LEU A 59 26.16 -22.93 47.18
N PHE A 60 27.03 -23.73 47.80
CA PHE A 60 26.81 -25.17 47.99
C PHE A 60 26.29 -25.56 49.36
N THR A 61 26.46 -24.67 50.35
CA THR A 61 26.08 -24.87 51.74
C THR A 61 24.62 -24.51 52.01
N ASP A 62 24.06 -23.56 51.27
CA ASP A 62 22.66 -23.17 51.38
C ASP A 62 21.77 -23.96 50.38
N PRO A 63 20.78 -24.74 50.86
CA PRO A 63 19.85 -25.46 50.00
C PRO A 63 19.08 -24.56 49.01
N VAL A 64 18.86 -23.29 49.34
CA VAL A 64 18.18 -22.30 48.48
C VAL A 64 19.06 -21.97 47.27
N HIS A 65 20.37 -21.80 47.48
CA HIS A 65 21.34 -21.52 46.42
C HIS A 65 21.51 -22.68 45.44
N ARG A 66 21.42 -23.92 45.90
CA ARG A 66 21.52 -25.10 45.03
C ARG A 66 20.40 -25.15 43.98
N ASN A 67 19.22 -24.64 44.32
CA ASN A 67 18.08 -24.57 43.40
C ASN A 67 18.16 -23.40 42.40
N LEU A 68 19.04 -22.40 42.63
CA LEU A 68 19.27 -21.32 41.66
C LEU A 68 19.88 -21.83 40.35
N LEU A 69 20.64 -22.92 40.37
CA LEU A 69 21.20 -23.56 39.17
C LEU A 69 20.13 -24.03 38.17
N LEU A 70 19.00 -24.53 38.66
CA LEU A 70 17.85 -24.93 37.82
C LEU A 70 17.24 -23.74 37.08
N THR A 71 17.44 -22.54 37.60
CA THR A 71 16.87 -21.31 37.04
C THR A 71 17.63 -20.80 35.81
N HIS A 72 18.91 -21.16 35.71
CA HIS A 72 19.74 -20.96 34.52
C HIS A 72 19.32 -21.89 33.37
N ILE A 73 18.93 -23.14 33.67
CA ILE A 73 18.46 -24.10 32.65
C ILE A 73 17.15 -23.61 32.03
N ALA A 74 16.23 -23.14 32.86
CA ALA A 74 14.93 -22.65 32.40
C ALA A 74 15.00 -21.30 31.66
N SER A 75 15.99 -20.46 31.95
CA SER A 75 16.22 -19.25 31.15
C SER A 75 16.87 -19.58 29.80
N ALA A 76 17.81 -20.54 29.78
CA ALA A 76 18.43 -21.01 28.53
C ALA A 76 17.43 -21.68 27.57
N SER A 77 16.43 -22.41 28.06
CA SER A 77 15.41 -23.03 27.19
C SER A 77 14.54 -22.00 26.46
N LEU A 78 14.29 -20.83 27.08
CA LEU A 78 13.55 -19.72 26.45
C LEU A 78 14.33 -19.08 25.31
N VAL A 79 15.66 -18.96 25.47
CA VAL A 79 16.60 -18.47 24.45
C VAL A 79 16.55 -19.40 23.23
N ILE A 80 16.64 -20.71 23.45
CA ILE A 80 16.59 -21.72 22.38
C ILE A 80 15.25 -21.66 21.65
N ALA A 81 14.15 -21.63 22.39
CA ALA A 81 12.82 -21.67 21.80
C ALA A 81 12.50 -20.40 20.99
N TYR A 82 12.95 -19.22 21.44
CA TYR A 82 12.89 -18.00 20.63
C TYR A 82 13.68 -18.14 19.32
N GLY A 83 14.91 -18.66 19.39
CA GLY A 83 15.75 -18.90 18.21
C GLY A 83 15.10 -19.84 17.19
N LEU A 84 14.43 -20.90 17.64
CA LEU A 84 13.69 -21.83 16.78
C LEU A 84 12.51 -21.16 16.08
N THR A 85 11.79 -20.27 16.78
CA THR A 85 10.62 -19.60 16.21
C THR A 85 11.01 -18.54 15.16
N ILE A 86 12.15 -17.86 15.32
CA ILE A 86 12.68 -16.90 14.32
C ILE A 86 13.07 -17.59 13.02
N ARG A 87 13.58 -18.83 13.07
CA ARG A 87 13.97 -19.59 11.85
C ARG A 87 12.80 -19.75 10.88
N GLU A 88 11.57 -19.72 11.39
CA GLU A 88 10.33 -19.85 10.61
C GLU A 88 9.76 -18.50 10.13
N LYS A 89 10.46 -17.37 10.30
CA LYS A 89 9.93 -16.02 9.97
C LYS A 89 9.40 -15.90 8.53
N ARG A 90 10.09 -16.47 7.54
CA ARG A 90 9.64 -16.46 6.14
C ARG A 90 8.34 -17.25 5.95
N ALA A 91 8.24 -18.43 6.55
CA ALA A 91 7.04 -19.26 6.49
C ALA A 91 5.84 -18.55 7.14
N ILE A 92 6.06 -17.84 8.26
CA ILE A 92 5.02 -17.01 8.90
C ILE A 92 4.57 -15.89 7.96
N GLN A 93 5.49 -15.21 7.28
CA GLN A 93 5.16 -14.15 6.31
C GLN A 93 4.36 -14.67 5.10
N GLN A 94 4.50 -15.96 4.77
CA GLN A 94 3.77 -16.65 3.72
C GLN A 94 2.46 -17.30 4.21
N GLY A 95 2.06 -17.09 5.47
CA GLY A 95 0.82 -17.64 6.03
C GLY A 95 0.90 -19.11 6.48
N GLN A 96 2.09 -19.73 6.49
CA GLN A 96 2.29 -21.10 6.97
C GLN A 96 2.49 -21.12 8.49
N LEU A 97 1.39 -20.97 9.24
CA LEU A 97 1.44 -20.64 10.68
C LEU A 97 1.63 -21.84 11.62
N ALA A 98 1.23 -23.05 11.22
CA ALA A 98 1.06 -24.19 12.13
C ALA A 98 2.32 -24.58 12.94
N ARG A 99 3.52 -24.45 12.34
CA ARG A 99 4.77 -24.75 13.07
C ARG A 99 5.11 -23.66 14.08
N ALA A 100 4.93 -22.40 13.72
CA ALA A 100 5.16 -21.26 14.61
C ALA A 100 4.16 -21.25 15.79
N GLU A 101 2.89 -21.56 15.52
CA GLU A 101 1.86 -21.71 16.56
C GLU A 101 2.23 -22.80 17.57
N ARG A 102 2.74 -23.95 17.11
CA ARG A 102 3.21 -25.03 18.01
C ARG A 102 4.38 -24.60 18.88
N TRP A 103 5.38 -23.93 18.30
CA TRP A 103 6.52 -23.40 19.07
C TRP A 103 6.07 -22.37 20.11
N LEU A 104 5.23 -21.41 19.71
CA LEU A 104 4.71 -20.39 20.63
C LEU A 104 3.84 -20.99 21.73
N ALA A 105 2.99 -21.96 21.42
CA ALA A 105 2.21 -22.68 22.41
C ALA A 105 3.12 -23.43 23.40
N GLY A 106 4.16 -24.11 22.89
CA GLY A 106 5.18 -24.77 23.72
C GLY A 106 5.94 -23.81 24.61
N ILE A 107 6.33 -22.63 24.09
CA ILE A 107 6.99 -21.57 24.87
C ILE A 107 6.06 -21.03 25.95
N THR A 108 4.81 -20.73 25.59
CA THR A 108 3.79 -20.22 26.53
C THR A 108 3.54 -21.24 27.63
N PHE A 109 3.42 -22.52 27.26
CA PHE A 109 3.25 -23.62 28.20
C PHE A 109 4.49 -23.81 29.08
N PHE A 110 5.70 -23.74 28.54
CA PHE A 110 6.94 -23.85 29.32
C PHE A 110 7.10 -22.70 30.31
N PHE A 111 6.85 -21.46 29.87
CA PHE A 111 6.76 -20.31 30.78
C PHE A 111 5.73 -20.56 31.87
N ALA A 112 4.60 -21.17 31.48
CA ALA A 112 3.56 -21.42 32.44
C ALA A 112 3.99 -22.47 33.49
N LEU A 113 4.53 -23.60 33.01
CA LEU A 113 5.01 -24.72 33.81
C LEU A 113 6.24 -24.35 34.66
N TYR A 114 7.05 -23.38 34.25
CA TYR A 114 8.20 -22.91 35.02
C TYR A 114 7.81 -21.87 36.08
N GLY A 115 6.94 -20.92 35.73
CA GLY A 115 6.52 -19.86 36.65
C GLY A 115 5.64 -20.36 37.80
N LEU A 116 4.81 -21.39 37.57
CA LEU A 116 3.88 -21.92 38.56
C LEU A 116 4.56 -22.65 39.74
N PRO A 117 5.50 -23.60 39.53
CA PRO A 117 6.25 -24.22 40.61
C PRO A 117 7.19 -23.24 41.29
N ARG A 118 7.84 -22.32 40.56
CA ARG A 118 8.74 -21.35 41.20
C ARG A 118 7.98 -20.35 42.08
N SER A 119 6.76 -19.97 41.72
CA SER A 119 5.86 -19.21 42.59
C SER A 119 5.20 -20.07 43.68
N ALA A 120 5.13 -21.40 43.53
CA ALA A 120 4.65 -22.27 44.59
C ALA A 120 5.72 -22.64 45.63
N PHE A 121 6.98 -22.75 45.20
CA PHE A 121 8.13 -23.20 46.01
C PHE A 121 9.01 -22.06 46.52
N ALA A 122 8.88 -20.84 45.97
CA ALA A 122 9.48 -19.65 46.58
C ALA A 122 8.73 -19.37 47.88
N TYR A 123 9.37 -19.74 48.99
CA TYR A 123 8.93 -19.55 50.37
C TYR A 123 8.16 -18.27 50.58
N VAL A 124 7.10 -18.38 51.37
CA VAL A 124 6.04 -17.40 51.49
C VAL A 124 6.52 -16.09 52.12
N ASP A 125 6.96 -15.21 51.24
CA ASP A 125 7.34 -13.82 51.47
C ASP A 125 6.90 -12.98 50.24
N ARG A 126 7.06 -11.65 50.27
CA ARG A 126 6.60 -10.71 49.22
C ARG A 126 7.13 -11.06 47.81
N GLN A 127 8.25 -11.79 47.72
CA GLN A 127 8.88 -12.23 46.47
C GLN A 127 8.02 -13.25 45.69
N THR A 128 7.24 -14.09 46.38
CA THR A 128 6.38 -15.12 45.77
C THR A 128 5.27 -14.52 44.94
N MET A 129 4.62 -13.47 45.47
CA MET A 129 3.60 -12.72 44.74
C MET A 129 4.15 -11.98 43.53
N VAL A 130 5.38 -11.44 43.62
CA VAL A 130 6.04 -10.76 42.50
C VAL A 130 6.24 -11.74 41.34
N MET A 131 6.68 -12.97 41.61
CA MET A 131 6.87 -14.00 40.58
C MET A 131 5.54 -14.46 39.97
N PHE A 132 4.49 -14.56 40.78
CA PHE A 132 3.15 -14.86 40.29
C PHE A 132 2.61 -13.76 39.37
N ILE A 133 2.69 -12.50 39.80
CA ILE A 133 2.28 -11.34 38.99
C ILE A 133 3.06 -11.32 37.67
N TYR A 134 4.37 -11.54 37.72
CA TYR A 134 5.21 -11.64 36.52
C TYR A 134 4.71 -12.74 35.56
N TYR A 135 4.40 -13.94 36.07
CA TYR A 135 3.83 -15.01 35.26
C TYR A 135 2.52 -14.58 34.57
N VAL A 136 1.61 -13.93 35.29
CA VAL A 136 0.30 -13.55 34.73
C VAL A 136 0.50 -12.46 33.68
N LEU A 137 1.40 -11.49 33.91
CA LEU A 137 1.76 -10.47 32.93
C LEU A 137 2.32 -11.08 31.65
N VAL A 138 3.30 -11.99 31.76
CA VAL A 138 3.94 -12.63 30.60
C VAL A 138 2.93 -13.46 29.82
N SER A 139 2.19 -14.35 30.49
CA SER A 139 1.26 -15.26 29.84
C SER A 139 0.04 -14.56 29.21
N GLN A 140 -0.48 -13.50 29.84
CA GLN A 140 -1.71 -12.83 29.41
C GLN A 140 -1.46 -11.63 28.49
N ILE A 141 -0.42 -10.83 28.76
CA ILE A 141 -0.17 -9.59 28.03
C ILE A 141 0.83 -9.82 26.89
N ILE A 142 1.99 -10.43 27.19
CA ILE A 142 3.06 -10.52 26.20
C ILE A 142 2.67 -11.43 25.04
N PHE A 143 2.18 -12.63 25.36
CA PHE A 143 1.74 -13.59 24.35
C PHE A 143 0.40 -13.23 23.69
N MET A 144 -0.33 -12.21 24.19
CA MET A 144 -1.62 -11.78 23.63
C MET A 144 -2.55 -12.94 23.26
N VAL A 145 -2.64 -13.94 24.13
CA VAL A 145 -3.37 -15.17 23.82
C VAL A 145 -4.87 -14.89 23.69
N GLY A 146 -5.56 -15.57 22.77
CA GLY A 146 -7.00 -15.40 22.59
C GLY A 146 -7.80 -15.67 23.88
N HIS A 147 -8.99 -15.07 24.00
CA HIS A 147 -9.81 -15.10 25.21
C HIS A 147 -10.03 -16.52 25.78
N ARG A 148 -10.22 -17.54 24.93
CA ARG A 148 -10.41 -18.94 25.37
C ARG A 148 -9.20 -19.47 26.15
N VAL A 149 -8.01 -19.33 25.57
CA VAL A 149 -6.75 -19.78 26.18
C VAL A 149 -6.48 -19.01 27.46
N ARG A 150 -6.76 -17.71 27.45
CA ARG A 150 -6.58 -16.83 28.61
C ARG A 150 -7.48 -17.20 29.79
N ILE A 151 -8.75 -17.52 29.55
CA ILE A 151 -9.66 -18.02 30.60
C ILE A 151 -9.09 -19.29 31.23
N ILE A 152 -8.62 -20.24 30.42
CA ILE A 152 -8.02 -21.49 30.90
C ILE A 152 -6.77 -21.20 31.75
N LEU A 153 -5.84 -20.40 31.25
CA LEU A 153 -4.60 -20.04 31.97
C LEU A 153 -4.89 -19.32 33.29
N THR A 154 -5.89 -18.45 33.31
CA THR A 154 -6.32 -17.72 34.52
C THR A 154 -6.93 -18.65 35.55
N GLY A 155 -7.80 -19.57 35.11
CA GLY A 155 -8.39 -20.59 35.99
C GLY A 155 -7.33 -21.51 36.60
N LEU A 156 -6.37 -21.98 35.78
CA LEU A 156 -5.24 -22.78 36.26
C LEU A 156 -4.39 -22.01 37.28
N SER A 157 -4.13 -20.73 37.02
CA SER A 157 -3.35 -19.85 37.91
C SER A 157 -4.00 -19.73 39.29
N ILE A 158 -5.30 -19.43 39.33
CA ILE A 158 -6.07 -19.32 40.59
C ILE A 158 -6.12 -20.67 41.30
N GLY A 159 -6.36 -21.76 40.56
CA GLY A 159 -6.46 -23.11 41.10
C GLY A 159 -5.16 -23.63 41.73
N ILE A 160 -4.00 -23.16 41.26
CA ILE A 160 -2.69 -23.51 41.84
C ILE A 160 -2.34 -22.58 43.00
N MET A 161 -2.49 -21.26 42.83
CA MET A 161 -2.09 -20.30 43.86
C MET A 161 -2.94 -20.40 45.14
N THR A 162 -4.23 -20.70 45.01
CA THR A 162 -5.13 -20.74 46.19
C THR A 162 -4.70 -21.82 47.20
N PRO A 163 -4.49 -23.10 46.80
CA PRO A 163 -3.91 -24.11 47.69
C PRO A 163 -2.50 -23.77 48.17
N THR A 164 -1.64 -23.22 47.31
CA THR A 164 -0.26 -22.87 47.70
C THR A 164 -0.24 -21.85 48.83
N VAL A 165 -0.96 -20.74 48.69
CA VAL A 165 -1.04 -19.71 49.73
C VAL A 165 -1.60 -20.29 51.02
N TRP A 166 -2.62 -21.16 50.92
CA TRP A 166 -3.23 -21.80 52.09
C TRP A 166 -2.29 -22.74 52.85
N LEU A 167 -1.59 -23.61 52.12
CA LEU A 167 -0.73 -24.65 52.70
C LEU A 167 0.60 -24.09 53.20
N PHE A 168 1.19 -23.14 52.49
CA PHE A 168 2.56 -22.72 52.73
C PHE A 168 2.68 -21.36 53.42
N ARG A 169 1.64 -20.50 53.44
CA ARG A 169 1.75 -19.22 54.16
C ARG A 169 1.71 -19.46 55.67
N THR A 170 2.85 -19.20 56.31
CA THR A 170 2.96 -19.02 57.74
C THR A 170 2.38 -17.65 58.11
N GLY A 171 1.63 -17.57 59.21
CA GLY A 171 0.92 -16.35 59.60
C GLY A 171 -0.47 -16.63 60.16
N THR A 172 -1.14 -15.58 60.62
CA THR A 172 -2.51 -15.67 61.11
C THR A 172 -3.50 -16.01 59.99
N PHE A 173 -4.71 -16.46 60.34
CA PHE A 173 -5.78 -16.69 59.37
C PHE A 173 -6.09 -15.44 58.53
N ALA A 174 -6.03 -14.26 59.16
CA ALA A 174 -6.24 -12.98 58.48
C ALA A 174 -5.16 -12.72 57.40
N GLU A 175 -3.89 -12.99 57.68
CA GLU A 175 -2.79 -12.82 56.70
C GLU A 175 -2.93 -13.75 55.50
N ARG A 176 -3.37 -14.99 55.73
CA ARG A 176 -3.67 -15.93 54.63
C ARG A 176 -4.80 -15.42 53.75
N TYR A 177 -5.87 -14.90 54.36
CA TYR A 177 -7.01 -14.35 53.65
C TYR A 177 -6.65 -13.10 52.82
N ILE A 178 -5.88 -12.17 53.40
CA ILE A 178 -5.38 -10.99 52.69
C ILE A 178 -4.55 -11.41 51.47
N SER A 179 -3.66 -12.40 51.64
CA SER A 179 -2.81 -12.87 50.54
C SER A 179 -3.63 -13.48 49.39
N LEU A 180 -4.69 -14.24 49.71
CA LEU A 180 -5.61 -14.77 48.72
C LEU A 180 -6.36 -13.66 47.98
N LEU A 181 -6.82 -12.64 48.70
CA LEU A 181 -7.46 -11.48 48.09
C LEU A 181 -6.51 -10.75 47.11
N GLU A 182 -5.26 -10.52 47.50
CA GLU A 182 -4.26 -9.89 46.63
C GLU A 182 -4.03 -10.69 45.35
N VAL A 183 -3.85 -12.02 45.46
CA VAL A 183 -3.70 -12.91 44.30
C VAL A 183 -4.89 -12.78 43.35
N VAL A 184 -6.12 -12.85 43.87
CA VAL A 184 -7.33 -12.76 43.05
C VAL A 184 -7.44 -11.38 42.39
N LEU A 185 -7.24 -10.31 43.15
CA LEU A 185 -7.33 -8.93 42.66
C LEU A 185 -6.32 -8.65 41.56
N PHE A 186 -5.03 -9.00 41.76
CA PHE A 186 -4.01 -8.82 40.73
C PHE A 186 -4.28 -9.67 39.49
N THR A 187 -4.72 -10.91 39.67
CA THR A 187 -5.07 -11.79 38.55
C THR A 187 -6.20 -11.20 37.71
N LEU A 188 -7.27 -10.73 38.35
CA LEU A 188 -8.40 -10.10 37.67
C LEU A 188 -8.02 -8.78 37.00
N ALA A 189 -7.20 -7.95 37.65
CA ALA A 189 -6.69 -6.71 37.09
C ALA A 189 -5.86 -6.96 35.82
N ILE A 190 -4.93 -7.93 35.86
CA ILE A 190 -4.11 -8.29 34.69
C ILE A 190 -4.97 -8.92 33.60
N PHE A 191 -5.94 -9.76 33.95
CA PHE A 191 -6.88 -10.33 32.98
C PHE A 191 -7.67 -9.24 32.25
N ALA A 192 -8.18 -8.25 32.99
CA ALA A 192 -8.93 -7.12 32.44
C ALA A 192 -8.04 -6.25 31.55
N LEU A 193 -6.84 -5.88 32.02
CA LEU A 193 -5.87 -5.10 31.25
C LEU A 193 -5.46 -5.85 29.96
N ALA A 194 -5.11 -7.12 30.07
CA ALA A 194 -4.76 -7.92 28.92
C ALA A 194 -5.93 -7.98 27.92
N THR A 195 -7.18 -8.08 28.41
CA THR A 195 -8.37 -8.17 27.55
C THR A 195 -8.58 -6.85 26.81
N HIS A 196 -8.40 -5.74 27.52
CA HIS A 196 -8.42 -4.42 26.93
C HIS A 196 -7.36 -4.26 25.84
N LEU A 197 -6.09 -4.59 26.12
CA LEU A 197 -4.99 -4.50 25.14
C LEU A 197 -5.20 -5.39 23.92
N TYR A 198 -5.72 -6.60 24.11
CA TYR A 198 -6.04 -7.52 23.00
C TYR A 198 -7.20 -7.00 22.14
N ASN A 199 -8.22 -6.42 22.77
CA ASN A 199 -9.34 -5.79 22.04
C ASN A 199 -8.87 -4.55 21.27
N LEU A 200 -7.98 -3.73 21.83
CA LEU A 200 -7.37 -2.61 21.12
C LEU A 200 -6.60 -3.10 19.89
N PHE A 201 -5.79 -4.15 20.05
CA PHE A 201 -5.05 -4.75 18.94
C PHE A 201 -5.96 -5.28 17.83
N ILE A 202 -7.07 -5.94 18.17
CA ILE A 202 -8.06 -6.38 17.16
C ILE A 202 -8.67 -5.18 16.43
N ARG A 203 -9.08 -4.15 17.18
CA ARG A 203 -9.73 -2.96 16.59
C ARG A 203 -8.79 -2.24 15.64
N GLU A 204 -7.55 -2.01 16.05
CA GLU A 204 -6.52 -1.38 15.25
C GLU A 204 -6.23 -2.19 13.99
N PHE A 205 -6.08 -3.51 14.11
CA PHE A 205 -5.87 -4.39 12.95
C PHE A 205 -7.03 -4.31 11.94
N VAL A 206 -8.27 -4.41 12.41
CA VAL A 206 -9.45 -4.36 11.54
C VAL A 206 -9.60 -2.99 10.89
N GLN A 207 -9.37 -1.90 11.63
CA GLN A 207 -9.40 -0.54 11.09
C GLN A 207 -8.34 -0.34 10.01
N ASN A 208 -7.10 -0.79 10.25
CA ASN A 208 -6.03 -0.67 9.27
C ASN A 208 -6.32 -1.44 7.99
N ARG A 209 -6.93 -2.63 8.08
CA ARG A 209 -7.36 -3.39 6.91
C ARG A 209 -8.48 -2.69 6.13
N LEU A 210 -9.47 -2.14 6.83
CA LEU A 210 -10.53 -1.37 6.17
C LEU A 210 -9.99 -0.15 5.44
N ILE A 211 -9.03 0.56 6.05
CA ILE A 211 -8.36 1.72 5.45
C ILE A 211 -7.56 1.30 4.21
N GLU A 212 -6.82 0.20 4.28
CA GLU A 212 -6.06 -0.36 3.15
C GLU A 212 -6.98 -0.71 1.97
N ASP A 213 -8.09 -1.40 2.23
CA ASP A 213 -9.09 -1.75 1.21
C ASP A 213 -9.71 -0.48 0.56
N GLN A 214 -10.01 0.55 1.37
CA GLN A 214 -10.50 1.83 0.86
C GLN A 214 -9.48 2.55 -0.01
N HIS A 215 -8.20 2.56 0.40
CA HIS A 215 -7.13 3.16 -0.40
C HIS A 215 -6.93 2.43 -1.72
N GLU A 216 -6.99 1.10 -1.75
CA GLU A 216 -6.90 0.33 -3.00
C GLU A 216 -8.08 0.62 -3.93
N ALA A 217 -9.31 0.68 -3.40
CA ALA A 217 -10.50 1.01 -4.16
C ALA A 217 -10.42 2.42 -4.76
N LEU A 218 -10.02 3.42 -3.97
CA LEU A 218 -9.82 4.80 -4.42
C LEU A 218 -8.73 4.88 -5.49
N LYS A 219 -7.61 4.17 -5.31
CA LYS A 219 -6.53 4.13 -6.30
C LYS A 219 -6.98 3.50 -7.62
N LYS A 220 -7.87 2.52 -7.59
CA LYS A 220 -8.46 1.92 -8.79
C LYS A 220 -9.41 2.90 -9.48
N GLN A 221 -10.28 3.56 -8.74
CA GLN A 221 -11.19 4.59 -9.28
C GLN A 221 -10.42 5.76 -9.91
N ALA A 222 -9.37 6.25 -9.25
CA ALA A 222 -8.52 7.31 -9.77
C ALA A 222 -7.90 6.93 -11.12
N ARG A 223 -7.39 5.70 -11.27
CA ARG A 223 -6.87 5.21 -12.56
C ARG A 223 -7.94 5.11 -13.64
N GLN A 224 -9.14 4.66 -13.29
CA GLN A 224 -10.26 4.60 -14.23
C GLN A 224 -10.66 5.99 -14.72
N LEU A 225 -10.78 6.95 -13.81
CA LEU A 225 -11.08 8.34 -14.16
C LEU A 225 -9.98 8.97 -15.03
N GLU A 226 -8.70 8.67 -14.76
CA GLU A 226 -7.58 9.14 -15.57
C GLU A 226 -7.64 8.56 -17.00
N GLU A 227 -7.94 7.27 -17.14
CA GLU A 227 -8.12 6.62 -18.44
C GLU A 227 -9.34 7.18 -19.19
N GLU A 228 -10.47 7.41 -18.50
CA GLU A 228 -11.68 8.02 -19.06
C GLU A 228 -11.43 9.45 -19.52
N GLN A 229 -10.74 10.25 -18.70
CA GLN A 229 -10.35 11.63 -19.06
C GLN A 229 -9.48 11.63 -20.31
N LYS A 230 -8.48 10.74 -20.37
CA LYS A 230 -7.60 10.63 -21.55
C LYS A 230 -8.38 10.26 -22.81
N ARG A 231 -9.33 9.33 -22.72
CA ARG A 231 -10.20 8.95 -23.85
C ARG A 231 -11.10 10.10 -24.27
N ALA A 232 -11.72 10.81 -23.32
CA ALA A 232 -12.59 11.94 -23.61
C ALA A 232 -11.82 13.09 -24.32
N VAL A 233 -10.59 13.37 -23.88
CA VAL A 233 -9.72 14.36 -24.54
C VAL A 233 -9.39 13.92 -25.97
N GLN A 234 -9.03 12.66 -26.18
CA GLN A 234 -8.75 12.11 -27.52
C GLN A 234 -9.98 12.16 -28.43
N GLU A 235 -11.15 11.81 -27.92
CA GLU A 235 -12.41 11.88 -28.69
C GLU A 235 -12.74 13.33 -29.06
N LEU A 236 -12.58 14.27 -28.12
CA LEU A 236 -12.82 15.69 -28.38
C LEU A 236 -11.88 16.24 -29.45
N GLU A 237 -10.60 15.84 -29.41
CA GLU A 237 -9.62 16.22 -30.43
C GLU A 237 -9.98 15.64 -31.81
N GLN A 238 -10.38 14.36 -31.87
CA GLN A 238 -10.85 13.73 -33.11
C GLN A 238 -12.09 14.42 -33.68
N ARG A 239 -13.11 14.67 -32.85
CA ARG A 239 -14.34 15.38 -33.24
C ARG A 239 -14.06 16.78 -33.75
N SER A 240 -13.11 17.48 -33.11
CA SER A 240 -12.67 18.79 -33.57
C SER A 240 -12.03 18.72 -34.95
N GLN A 241 -11.17 17.74 -35.21
CA GLN A 241 -10.55 17.53 -36.52
C GLN A 241 -11.60 17.20 -37.59
N GLU A 242 -12.55 16.31 -37.30
CA GLU A 242 -13.68 15.98 -38.19
C GLU A 242 -14.48 17.23 -38.57
N LEU A 243 -14.80 18.07 -37.58
CA LEU A 243 -15.58 19.29 -37.79
C LEU A 243 -14.84 20.30 -38.68
N ILE A 244 -13.52 20.49 -38.49
CA ILE A 244 -12.73 21.37 -39.37
C ILE A 244 -12.80 20.87 -40.80
N SER A 245 -12.53 19.58 -41.03
CA SER A 245 -12.57 18.98 -42.36
C SER A 245 -13.95 19.16 -43.02
N TYR A 246 -15.02 18.93 -42.26
CA TYR A 246 -16.40 19.15 -42.72
C TYR A 246 -16.67 20.62 -43.10
N VAL A 247 -16.32 21.57 -42.23
CA VAL A 247 -16.52 23.01 -42.48
C VAL A 247 -15.74 23.46 -43.71
N LEU A 248 -14.50 22.98 -43.90
CA LEU A 248 -13.69 23.30 -45.07
C LEU A 248 -14.34 22.77 -46.36
N GLN A 249 -14.85 21.54 -46.34
CA GLN A 249 -15.54 20.95 -47.49
C GLN A 249 -16.85 21.68 -47.82
N GLU A 250 -17.64 22.07 -46.82
CA GLU A 250 -18.91 22.78 -47.04
C GLU A 250 -18.66 24.21 -47.57
N GLN A 251 -17.64 24.90 -47.05
CA GLN A 251 -17.23 26.19 -47.60
C GLN A 251 -16.74 26.07 -49.04
N GLN A 252 -15.99 25.01 -49.38
CA GLN A 252 -15.60 24.73 -50.76
C GLN A 252 -16.81 24.58 -51.67
N ARG A 253 -17.85 23.87 -51.21
CA ARG A 253 -19.10 23.70 -51.97
C ARG A 253 -19.84 25.03 -52.14
N ASN A 254 -19.97 25.83 -51.10
CA ASN A 254 -20.71 27.09 -51.13
C ASN A 254 -20.02 28.17 -51.98
N ALA A 255 -18.70 28.28 -51.90
CA ALA A 255 -17.93 29.17 -52.78
C ALA A 255 -18.11 28.80 -54.26
N PHE A 256 -18.08 27.51 -54.58
CA PHE A 256 -18.33 27.01 -55.94
C PHE A 256 -19.74 27.36 -56.45
N LEU A 257 -20.78 27.18 -55.61
CA LEU A 257 -22.17 27.44 -55.98
C LEU A 257 -22.48 28.94 -56.15
N LEU A 258 -21.96 29.80 -55.28
CA LEU A 258 -22.14 31.26 -55.39
C LEU A 258 -21.50 31.80 -56.66
N GLU A 259 -20.31 31.31 -57.00
CA GLU A 259 -19.59 31.77 -58.18
C GLU A 259 -20.17 31.23 -59.49
N LEU A 260 -20.74 30.01 -59.49
CA LEU A 260 -21.60 29.54 -60.58
C LEU A 260 -22.81 30.45 -60.76
N LYS A 261 -23.48 30.80 -59.66
CA LYS A 261 -24.71 31.61 -59.68
C LYS A 261 -24.48 33.01 -60.25
N GLU A 262 -23.36 33.66 -59.94
CA GLU A 262 -23.05 34.99 -60.46
C GLU A 262 -22.66 34.97 -61.95
N ARG A 263 -21.99 33.91 -62.42
CA ARG A 263 -21.35 33.88 -63.76
C ARG A 263 -22.13 33.10 -64.83
N ILE A 264 -23.22 32.41 -64.48
CA ILE A 264 -24.21 31.85 -65.43
C ILE A 264 -24.98 32.96 -66.19
N THR A 265 -24.86 34.22 -65.78
CA THR A 265 -25.47 35.36 -66.48
C THR A 265 -24.88 35.67 -67.86
N THR A 266 -23.79 35.00 -68.30
CA THR A 266 -23.18 35.20 -69.63
C THR A 266 -23.15 33.92 -70.48
N THR A 267 -23.71 34.02 -71.69
CA THR A 267 -23.97 32.93 -72.66
C THR A 267 -22.71 32.47 -73.43
N ASP A 268 -21.62 32.11 -72.76
CA ASP A 268 -20.40 31.60 -73.44
C ASP A 268 -19.74 30.41 -72.70
N PRO A 269 -19.95 29.16 -73.19
CA PRO A 269 -19.45 27.93 -72.56
C PRO A 269 -17.92 27.80 -72.49
N ASP A 270 -17.16 28.29 -73.46
CA ASP A 270 -15.69 28.11 -73.50
C ASP A 270 -14.95 29.06 -72.55
N ARG A 271 -15.59 30.18 -72.20
CA ARG A 271 -15.11 31.10 -71.16
C ARG A 271 -15.33 30.51 -69.76
N LEU A 272 -16.40 29.74 -69.58
CA LEU A 272 -16.69 29.00 -68.35
C LEU A 272 -15.59 27.97 -68.06
N THR A 273 -15.16 27.20 -69.06
CA THR A 273 -14.10 26.18 -68.92
C THR A 273 -12.76 26.78 -68.52
N ARG A 274 -12.36 27.92 -69.11
CA ARG A 274 -11.10 28.61 -68.74
C ARG A 274 -11.16 29.34 -67.39
N LEU A 275 -12.35 29.75 -66.95
CA LEU A 275 -12.57 30.36 -65.64
C LEU A 275 -12.57 29.32 -64.53
N ILE A 276 -13.10 28.12 -64.78
CA ILE A 276 -12.98 26.95 -63.91
C ILE A 276 -11.50 26.65 -63.59
N ASP A 277 -10.61 26.78 -64.58
CA ASP A 277 -9.16 26.60 -64.39
C ASP A 277 -8.49 27.73 -63.59
N TYR A 278 -9.00 28.97 -63.65
CA TYR A 278 -8.43 30.14 -62.95
C TYR A 278 -8.86 30.23 -61.48
N GLN A 279 -10.07 29.78 -61.16
CA GLN A 279 -10.66 29.79 -59.81
C GLN A 279 -9.97 28.84 -58.82
N LEU A 280 -9.00 28.07 -59.29
CA LEU A 280 -8.06 27.28 -58.49
C LEU A 280 -7.08 28.13 -57.65
N ASN A 281 -7.18 29.47 -57.65
CA ASN A 281 -6.35 30.33 -56.81
C ASN A 281 -6.64 30.17 -55.30
N GLN A 282 -5.57 30.02 -54.50
CA GLN A 282 -5.60 29.38 -53.18
C GLN A 282 -5.56 30.34 -51.98
N GLU A 283 -5.38 31.64 -52.23
CA GLU A 283 -4.94 32.57 -51.17
C GLU A 283 -6.03 32.95 -50.16
N ASP A 284 -7.27 33.16 -50.59
CA ASP A 284 -8.36 33.52 -49.66
C ASP A 284 -8.88 32.31 -48.87
N ARG A 285 -8.78 31.11 -49.43
CA ARG A 285 -9.06 29.83 -48.74
C ARG A 285 -8.13 29.60 -47.56
N TRP A 286 -6.84 29.93 -47.74
CA TRP A 286 -5.83 29.76 -46.71
C TRP A 286 -6.06 30.69 -45.52
N LYS A 287 -6.46 31.94 -45.75
CA LYS A 287 -6.72 32.91 -44.66
C LYS A 287 -7.82 32.41 -43.73
N TYR A 288 -8.90 31.85 -44.27
CA TYR A 288 -9.99 31.30 -43.46
C TYR A 288 -9.57 30.05 -42.68
N PHE A 289 -8.80 29.15 -43.31
CA PHE A 289 -8.20 28.00 -42.63
C PHE A 289 -7.35 28.44 -41.43
N VAL A 290 -6.48 29.44 -41.60
CA VAL A 290 -5.62 29.95 -40.52
C VAL A 290 -6.44 30.46 -39.35
N VAL A 291 -7.51 31.22 -39.58
CA VAL A 291 -8.38 31.71 -38.50
C VAL A 291 -9.05 30.57 -37.74
N LEU A 292 -9.53 29.53 -38.43
CA LEU A 292 -10.14 28.37 -37.78
C LEU A 292 -9.11 27.53 -37.03
N PHE A 293 -7.93 27.35 -37.62
CA PHE A 293 -6.84 26.59 -37.04
C PHE A 293 -6.29 27.27 -35.78
N GLU A 294 -6.09 28.60 -35.79
CA GLU A 294 -5.60 29.35 -34.61
C GLU A 294 -6.57 29.34 -33.43
N ARG A 295 -7.89 29.21 -33.68
CA ARG A 295 -8.87 29.05 -32.60
C ARG A 295 -8.70 27.73 -31.84
N LEU A 296 -8.25 26.68 -32.53
CA LEU A 296 -8.10 25.33 -31.97
C LEU A 296 -6.67 25.05 -31.49
N HIS A 297 -5.69 25.67 -32.13
CA HIS A 297 -4.29 25.61 -31.74
C HIS A 297 -3.74 27.03 -31.52
N PRO A 298 -4.11 27.70 -30.42
CA PRO A 298 -3.63 29.04 -30.12
C PRO A 298 -2.11 29.10 -30.12
N LEU A 299 -1.54 30.17 -30.68
CA LEU A 299 -0.09 30.43 -30.75
C LEU A 299 0.73 29.40 -31.55
N PHE A 300 0.11 28.43 -32.23
CA PHE A 300 0.83 27.41 -32.99
C PHE A 300 1.77 28.00 -34.05
N PHE A 301 1.26 28.90 -34.89
CA PHE A 301 2.05 29.53 -35.94
C PHE A 301 3.21 30.34 -35.36
N ALA A 302 2.96 31.09 -34.28
CA ALA A 302 4.00 31.84 -33.56
C ALA A 302 5.11 30.91 -33.02
N ARG A 303 4.74 29.77 -32.42
CA ARG A 303 5.69 28.78 -31.89
C ARG A 303 6.53 28.14 -32.99
N ILE A 304 5.89 27.63 -34.05
CA ILE A 304 6.60 27.00 -35.18
C ILE A 304 7.55 27.99 -35.87
N GLN A 305 7.09 29.23 -36.09
CA GLN A 305 7.90 30.25 -36.75
C GLN A 305 9.07 30.73 -35.87
N SER A 306 8.90 30.72 -34.54
CA SER A 306 10.00 30.99 -33.60
C SER A 306 11.04 29.86 -33.54
N ALA A 307 10.59 28.59 -33.60
CA ALA A 307 11.46 27.43 -33.51
C ALA A 307 12.20 27.15 -34.83
N TYR A 308 11.55 27.41 -35.97
CA TYR A 308 12.08 27.14 -37.31
C TYR A 308 11.92 28.37 -38.22
N PRO A 309 12.75 29.41 -38.03
CA PRO A 309 12.63 30.67 -38.78
C PRO A 309 12.97 30.54 -40.27
N THR A 310 13.58 29.41 -40.69
CA THR A 310 13.94 29.10 -42.07
C THR A 310 12.78 28.53 -42.90
N LEU A 311 11.65 28.19 -42.25
CA LEU A 311 10.46 27.70 -42.94
C LEU A 311 9.76 28.83 -43.68
N ASN A 312 9.41 28.58 -44.94
CA ASN A 312 8.63 29.53 -45.71
C ASN A 312 7.13 29.38 -45.41
N THR A 313 6.33 30.33 -45.90
CA THR A 313 4.88 30.32 -45.71
C THR A 313 4.26 28.98 -46.12
N TYR A 314 4.70 28.40 -47.25
CA TYR A 314 4.19 27.13 -47.76
C TYR A 314 4.50 25.94 -46.83
N ASP A 315 5.69 25.88 -46.26
CA ASP A 315 6.07 24.85 -45.27
C ASP A 315 5.18 24.94 -44.02
N ILE A 316 4.93 26.18 -43.54
CA ILE A 316 4.05 26.44 -42.41
C ILE A 316 2.61 25.99 -42.72
N ARG A 317 2.16 26.19 -43.97
CA ARG A 317 0.84 25.70 -44.40
C ARG A 317 0.75 24.19 -44.33
N LEU A 318 1.76 23.52 -44.86
CA LEU A 318 1.85 22.07 -44.85
C LEU A 318 1.89 21.52 -43.42
N ILE A 319 2.67 22.13 -42.53
CA ILE A 319 2.74 21.76 -41.11
C ILE A 319 1.37 21.84 -40.43
N ALA A 320 0.60 22.91 -40.65
CA ALA A 320 -0.71 23.05 -40.03
C ALA A 320 -1.72 22.01 -40.55
N LEU A 321 -1.68 21.69 -41.85
CA LEU A 321 -2.52 20.63 -42.42
C LEU A 321 -2.12 19.23 -41.93
N LEU A 322 -0.82 19.00 -41.71
CA LEU A 322 -0.30 17.77 -41.11
C LEU A 322 -0.67 17.65 -39.63
N LYS A 323 -0.68 18.77 -38.89
CA LYS A 323 -1.08 18.83 -37.48
C LYS A 323 -2.54 18.42 -37.28
N LEU A 324 -3.40 18.66 -38.27
CA LEU A 324 -4.77 18.19 -38.32
C LEU A 324 -4.92 16.72 -38.75
N ASN A 325 -3.81 15.98 -38.89
CA ASN A 325 -3.77 14.59 -39.36
C ASN A 325 -4.48 14.35 -40.71
N LEU A 326 -4.54 15.36 -41.58
CA LEU A 326 -5.17 15.22 -42.89
C LEU A 326 -4.41 14.23 -43.77
N SER A 327 -5.15 13.42 -44.54
CA SER A 327 -4.58 12.49 -45.49
C SER A 327 -3.84 13.23 -46.61
N THR A 328 -2.84 12.58 -47.24
CA THR A 328 -2.11 13.17 -48.38
C THR A 328 -3.07 13.64 -49.49
N LYS A 329 -4.21 12.96 -49.67
CA LYS A 329 -5.23 13.33 -50.65
C LYS A 329 -5.91 14.65 -50.26
N GLU A 330 -6.33 14.81 -49.01
CA GLU A 330 -6.94 16.05 -48.51
C GLU A 330 -5.95 17.21 -48.52
N ILE A 331 -4.71 16.97 -48.09
CA ILE A 331 -3.63 17.97 -48.15
C ILE A 331 -3.39 18.43 -49.58
N SER A 332 -3.31 17.49 -50.53
CA SER A 332 -3.10 17.82 -51.94
C SER A 332 -4.24 18.66 -52.52
N ALA A 333 -5.48 18.37 -52.13
CA ALA A 333 -6.65 19.15 -52.53
C ALA A 333 -6.64 20.57 -51.92
N LEU A 334 -6.29 20.70 -50.63
CA LEU A 334 -6.24 21.99 -49.92
C LEU A 334 -5.08 22.87 -50.39
N LEU A 335 -3.94 22.28 -50.74
CA LEU A 335 -2.78 22.98 -51.32
C LEU A 335 -2.86 23.09 -52.86
N GLY A 336 -3.94 22.60 -53.49
CA GLY A 336 -4.12 22.62 -54.95
C GLY A 336 -2.93 22.07 -55.75
N ILE A 337 -2.33 20.97 -55.28
CA ILE A 337 -1.19 20.29 -55.91
C ILE A 337 -1.53 18.81 -56.15
N SER A 338 -0.70 18.10 -56.93
CA SER A 338 -0.85 16.65 -57.06
C SER A 338 -0.49 15.91 -55.75
N PRO A 339 -1.08 14.72 -55.48
CA PRO A 339 -0.68 13.88 -54.35
C PRO A 339 0.83 13.56 -54.31
N GLN A 340 1.45 13.40 -55.49
CA GLN A 340 2.90 13.17 -55.62
C GLN A 340 3.71 14.40 -55.20
N SER A 341 3.23 15.59 -55.56
CA SER A 341 3.82 16.86 -55.13
C SER A 341 3.68 17.05 -53.61
N ALA A 342 2.56 16.64 -53.01
CA ALA A 342 2.36 16.67 -51.57
C ALA A 342 3.34 15.75 -50.82
N ASN A 343 3.57 14.53 -51.32
CA ASN A 343 4.59 13.61 -50.77
C ASN A 343 6.01 14.20 -50.86
N THR A 344 6.33 14.82 -51.99
CA THR A 344 7.62 15.48 -52.18
C THR A 344 7.79 16.66 -51.21
N ALA A 345 6.72 17.42 -50.97
CA ALA A 345 6.72 18.51 -50.01
C ALA A 345 6.92 18.00 -48.56
N ARG A 346 6.27 16.90 -48.16
CA ARG A 346 6.49 16.26 -46.84
C ARG A 346 7.94 15.82 -46.66
N TYR A 347 8.54 15.22 -47.69
CA TYR A 347 9.95 14.82 -47.65
C TYR A 347 10.89 16.02 -47.46
N ARG A 348 10.66 17.11 -48.21
CA ARG A 348 11.44 18.35 -48.08
C ARG A 348 11.27 18.97 -46.69
N LEU A 349 10.04 18.95 -46.16
CA LEU A 349 9.72 19.44 -44.83
C LEU A 349 10.48 18.67 -43.74
N ARG A 350 10.54 17.33 -43.82
CA ARG A 350 11.36 16.51 -42.91
C ARG A 350 12.83 16.92 -42.90
N LYS A 351 13.41 17.17 -44.07
CA LYS A 351 14.80 17.66 -44.17
C LYS A 351 14.99 19.04 -43.58
N ARG A 352 14.01 19.93 -43.71
CA ARG A 352 14.05 21.29 -43.15
C ARG A 352 13.88 21.31 -41.62
N LEU A 353 13.17 20.31 -41.09
CA LEU A 353 12.98 20.11 -39.65
C LEU A 353 14.08 19.25 -39.00
N ASP A 354 15.07 18.80 -39.79
CA ASP A 354 16.18 17.94 -39.37
C ASP A 354 15.73 16.67 -38.61
N LEU A 355 14.69 16.02 -39.11
CA LEU A 355 14.15 14.81 -38.50
C LEU A 355 14.91 13.56 -38.92
N ASP A 356 15.16 12.68 -37.94
CA ASP A 356 15.72 11.35 -38.15
C ASP A 356 14.91 10.56 -39.21
N PRO A 357 15.55 9.82 -40.13
CA PRO A 357 14.88 8.94 -41.08
C PRO A 357 13.79 8.04 -40.49
N ASP A 358 13.98 7.56 -39.26
CA ASP A 358 13.04 6.63 -38.61
C ASP A 358 11.96 7.33 -37.76
N ALA A 359 12.07 8.65 -37.55
CA ALA A 359 11.08 9.43 -36.82
C ALA A 359 9.83 9.71 -37.67
N SER A 360 8.63 9.62 -37.10
CA SER A 360 7.39 10.06 -37.79
C SER A 360 7.27 11.59 -37.73
N LEU A 361 7.04 12.21 -38.89
CA LEU A 361 6.81 13.65 -39.02
C LEU A 361 5.54 14.06 -38.27
N GLU A 362 4.54 13.19 -38.29
CA GLU A 362 3.23 13.37 -37.69
C GLU A 362 3.34 13.33 -36.16
N THR A 363 4.03 12.32 -35.61
CA THR A 363 4.31 12.21 -34.17
C THR A 363 5.14 13.40 -33.67
N PHE A 364 6.13 13.84 -34.45
CA PHE A 364 6.94 15.01 -34.12
C PHE A 364 6.08 16.29 -34.05
N LEU A 365 5.24 16.54 -35.05
CA LEU A 365 4.35 17.72 -35.08
C LEU A 365 3.26 17.65 -34.01
N GLN A 366 2.88 16.46 -33.53
CA GLN A 366 1.95 16.33 -32.41
C GLN A 366 2.50 16.87 -31.09
N GLN A 367 3.83 16.98 -30.92
CA GLN A 367 4.48 17.48 -29.70
C GLN A 367 4.50 19.02 -29.57
N TYR A 368 4.23 19.74 -30.67
CA TYR A 368 4.06 21.20 -30.68
C TYR A 368 2.61 21.59 -30.44
#